data_AF-A0A5N6D4X9-F1
#
_entry.id   AF-A0A5N6D4X9-F1
#
_cell.length_a   1.000
_cell.length_b   1.000
_cell.length_c   1.000
_cell.angle_alpha   90.00
_cell.angle_beta   90.00
_cell.angle_gamma   90.00
#
_symmetry.space_group_name_H-M   'P 1'
#
loop_
_entity.id
_entity.type
_entity.pdbx_description
1 polymer ?
#
loop_
_entity_poly.entity_id
_entity_poly.type
_entity_poly.pdbx_seq_one_letter_code
_entity_poly.pdbx_strand_id
1 'polypeptide(L)'
;MAFGKIYGQPNNGRTIAALVAAKANDVELELVQTEANANAEFNKSAEYTKISPLGKVPAFEGANGYTLSEAIAIAVYVTSQNEKTTLLGKTKQDYASILRWLSFVNAEVLPHFGAWYRPLLGLDGYNKKNVDEASKVALKNISVLEKHLTANTYLVGERITLADIFAASLLTRAFATVLDKKFRSENPAVSRWFQTIVNQPYFKAVVENPVLVDEIIKYTPPKKEEKPKKEAAPAAAAEPKPEGEQKKPKHPLEALGKPDFILDDLKRTYSNEDTRPVALPWFWQNYKAEEYSLWKVDYKYNDELKLTFMANNLIGGFHARLEASRKYLFGAQSVYGTNYNCVIRGVFLVRGQEFKPAFDVAPDWESYDFVKLDPSKEEDRKYVDDMWAWDVPVTVDGKEYPWADGHVFK
;
A
#
# COMPACT_ATOMS: atom_id res chain seq x y z
N MET A 1 -28.80 4.05 -5.85
CA MET A 1 -27.79 4.51 -6.83
C MET A 1 -26.88 5.44 -6.06
N ALA A 2 -25.57 5.21 -6.16
CA ALA A 2 -24.61 6.03 -5.42
C ALA A 2 -24.77 7.52 -5.79
N PHE A 3 -24.62 8.38 -4.79
CA PHE A 3 -24.63 9.84 -4.92
C PHE A 3 -23.46 10.33 -5.79
N GLY A 4 -22.33 9.62 -5.72
CA GLY A 4 -21.17 9.88 -6.55
C GLY A 4 -20.05 8.89 -6.29
N LYS A 5 -18.96 9.07 -7.01
CA LYS A 5 -17.71 8.33 -6.87
C LYS A 5 -16.72 9.13 -6.02
N ILE A 6 -15.96 8.42 -5.22
CA ILE A 6 -14.78 8.95 -4.55
C ILE A 6 -13.55 8.15 -4.98
N TYR A 7 -12.58 8.85 -5.56
CA TYR A 7 -11.31 8.30 -5.98
C TYR A 7 -10.33 8.38 -4.81
N GLY A 8 -9.75 7.24 -4.42
CA GLY A 8 -8.81 7.21 -3.30
C GLY A 8 -8.45 5.80 -2.85
N GLN A 9 -7.87 5.69 -1.65
CA GLN A 9 -7.54 4.40 -1.05
C GLN A 9 -8.33 4.15 0.22
N PRO A 10 -8.78 2.90 0.46
CA PRO A 10 -9.61 2.57 1.62
C PRO A 10 -8.90 2.83 2.95
N ASN A 11 -7.57 2.82 2.95
CA ASN A 11 -6.72 3.00 4.12
C ASN A 11 -6.06 4.40 4.21
N ASN A 12 -6.42 5.33 3.31
CA ASN A 12 -5.94 6.71 3.33
C ASN A 12 -6.81 7.55 4.26
N GLY A 13 -6.22 8.19 5.27
CA GLY A 13 -6.98 8.95 6.28
C GLY A 13 -7.88 10.05 5.72
N ARG A 14 -7.49 10.71 4.62
CA ARG A 14 -8.31 11.73 3.95
C ARG A 14 -9.49 11.12 3.19
N THR A 15 -9.30 9.95 2.56
CA THR A 15 -10.39 9.20 1.92
C THR A 15 -11.36 8.64 2.96
N ILE A 16 -10.85 8.06 4.05
CA ILE A 16 -11.65 7.58 5.19
C ILE A 16 -12.55 8.69 5.71
N ALA A 17 -12.03 9.91 5.89
CA ALA A 17 -12.80 11.03 6.40
C ALA A 17 -14.06 11.33 5.56
N ALA A 18 -13.93 11.33 4.23
CA ALA A 18 -15.05 11.57 3.33
C ALA A 18 -16.05 10.39 3.32
N LEU A 19 -15.56 9.15 3.31
CA LEU A 19 -16.42 7.96 3.37
C LEU A 19 -17.20 7.88 4.68
N VAL A 20 -16.56 8.16 5.81
CA VAL A 20 -17.19 8.15 7.13
C VAL A 20 -18.20 9.29 7.24
N ALA A 21 -17.87 10.48 6.75
CA ALA A 21 -18.79 11.62 6.70
C ALA A 21 -20.03 11.32 5.83
N ALA A 22 -19.84 10.66 4.68
CA ALA A 22 -20.94 10.24 3.82
C ALA A 22 -21.84 9.21 4.52
N LYS A 23 -21.26 8.16 5.12
CA LYS A 23 -22.01 7.16 5.89
C LYS A 23 -22.76 7.76 7.08
N ALA A 24 -22.18 8.75 7.77
CA ALA A 24 -22.85 9.43 8.88
C ALA A 24 -24.04 10.31 8.46
N ASN A 25 -24.18 10.60 7.16
CA ASN A 25 -25.27 11.40 6.59
C ASN A 25 -26.13 10.61 5.59
N ASP A 26 -26.04 9.28 5.62
CA ASP A 26 -26.77 8.37 4.71
C ASP A 26 -26.53 8.67 3.22
N VAL A 27 -25.35 9.18 2.89
CA VAL A 27 -24.90 9.42 1.52
C VAL A 27 -24.10 8.21 1.03
N GLU A 28 -24.58 7.59 -0.04
CA GLU A 28 -23.91 6.44 -0.66
C GLU A 28 -22.82 6.91 -1.64
N LEU A 29 -21.56 6.57 -1.36
CA LEU A 29 -20.43 6.82 -2.26
C LEU A 29 -19.82 5.51 -2.76
N GLU A 30 -19.51 5.45 -4.05
CA GLU A 30 -18.71 4.39 -4.65
C GLU A 30 -17.23 4.71 -4.50
N LEU A 31 -16.45 3.86 -3.81
CA LEU A 31 -15.00 4.00 -3.73
C LEU A 31 -14.35 3.45 -5.00
N VAL A 32 -13.80 4.34 -5.83
CA VAL A 32 -12.92 3.97 -6.94
C VAL A 32 -11.50 3.91 -6.40
N GLN A 33 -10.93 2.71 -6.34
CA GLN A 33 -9.56 2.53 -5.85
C GLN A 33 -8.57 3.22 -6.80
N THR A 34 -7.73 4.09 -6.26
CA THR A 34 -6.76 4.89 -7.02
C THR A 34 -5.42 4.91 -6.31
N GLU A 35 -4.32 5.06 -7.05
CA GLU A 35 -2.99 5.13 -6.45
C GLU A 35 -2.81 6.39 -5.59
N ALA A 36 -2.18 6.23 -4.43
CA ALA A 36 -1.87 7.37 -3.56
C ALA A 36 -0.76 8.28 -4.13
N ASN A 37 0.07 7.75 -5.03
CA ASN A 37 1.14 8.48 -5.69
C ASN A 37 0.57 9.31 -6.86
N ALA A 38 0.66 10.63 -6.77
CA ALA A 38 0.19 11.51 -7.84
C ALA A 38 0.92 11.30 -9.19
N ASN A 39 2.09 10.66 -9.19
CA ASN A 39 2.85 10.36 -10.41
C ASN A 39 2.50 9.00 -11.05
N ALA A 40 1.57 8.25 -10.44
CA ALA A 40 1.02 7.03 -11.01
C ALA A 40 0.44 7.28 -12.41
N GLU A 41 0.41 6.25 -13.25
CA GLU A 41 -0.02 6.36 -14.64
C GLU A 41 -1.46 6.86 -14.75
N PHE A 42 -2.38 6.21 -14.03
CA PHE A 42 -3.79 6.63 -13.97
C PHE A 42 -3.94 8.05 -13.43
N ASN A 43 -3.20 8.43 -12.38
CA ASN A 43 -3.32 9.75 -11.75
C ASN A 43 -2.86 10.91 -12.66
N LYS A 44 -2.05 10.62 -13.68
CA LYS A 44 -1.63 11.58 -14.72
C LYS A 44 -2.52 11.57 -15.95
N SER A 45 -3.47 10.64 -16.04
CA SER A 45 -4.36 10.53 -17.19
C SER A 45 -5.17 11.82 -17.38
N ALA A 46 -5.50 12.12 -18.63
CA ALA A 46 -6.37 13.26 -18.97
C ALA A 46 -7.80 13.09 -18.40
N GLU A 47 -8.21 11.85 -18.11
CA GLU A 47 -9.48 11.55 -17.45
C GLU A 47 -9.45 11.99 -15.99
N TYR A 48 -8.46 11.53 -15.22
CA TYR A 48 -8.40 11.81 -13.78
C TYR A 48 -8.02 13.27 -13.49
N THR A 49 -7.13 13.86 -14.29
CA THR A 49 -6.70 15.25 -14.09
C THR A 49 -7.81 16.28 -14.35
N LYS A 50 -8.88 15.92 -15.06
CA LYS A 50 -10.10 16.76 -15.13
C LYS A 50 -10.84 16.85 -13.79
N ILE A 51 -10.78 15.78 -12.98
CA ILE A 51 -11.41 15.69 -11.66
C ILE A 51 -10.48 16.25 -10.58
N SER A 52 -9.20 15.86 -10.63
CA SER A 52 -8.15 16.29 -9.70
C SER A 52 -6.95 16.82 -10.48
N PRO A 53 -6.86 18.15 -10.71
CA PRO A 53 -5.80 18.74 -11.54
C PRO A 53 -4.36 18.42 -11.11
N LEU A 54 -4.15 18.12 -9.83
CA LEU A 54 -2.85 17.73 -9.28
C LEU A 54 -2.61 16.21 -9.24
N GLY A 55 -3.55 15.39 -9.74
CA GLY A 55 -3.49 13.93 -9.67
C GLY A 55 -3.53 13.38 -8.24
N LYS A 56 -4.00 14.17 -7.26
CA LYS A 56 -4.02 13.78 -5.84
C LYS A 56 -5.33 13.10 -5.46
N VAL A 57 -5.27 12.27 -4.42
CA VAL A 57 -6.43 11.67 -3.75
C VAL A 57 -6.64 12.30 -2.35
N PRO A 58 -7.89 12.38 -1.85
CA PRO A 58 -9.12 12.00 -2.52
C PRO A 58 -9.60 13.01 -3.56
N ALA A 59 -10.39 12.53 -4.52
CA ALA A 59 -11.16 13.34 -5.46
C ALA A 59 -12.59 12.80 -5.57
N PHE A 60 -13.56 13.65 -5.90
CA PHE A 60 -14.97 13.32 -5.96
C PHE A 60 -15.57 13.64 -7.34
N GLU A 61 -16.47 12.78 -7.80
CA GLU A 61 -17.29 13.00 -8.99
C GLU A 61 -18.74 12.61 -8.67
N GLY A 62 -19.64 13.58 -8.67
CA GLY A 62 -21.06 13.36 -8.45
C GLY A 62 -21.75 12.69 -9.63
N ALA A 63 -22.85 11.98 -9.39
CA ALA A 63 -23.67 11.40 -10.46
C ALA A 63 -24.23 12.48 -11.44
N ASN A 64 -24.22 13.75 -11.04
CA ASN A 64 -24.58 14.91 -11.84
C ASN A 64 -23.39 15.53 -12.62
N GLY A 65 -22.21 14.91 -12.59
CA GLY A 65 -20.99 15.41 -13.23
C GLY A 65 -20.25 16.51 -12.45
N TYR A 66 -20.67 16.84 -11.22
CA TYR A 66 -19.94 17.79 -10.39
C TYR A 66 -18.64 17.17 -9.85
N THR A 67 -17.49 17.74 -10.20
CA THR A 67 -16.19 17.29 -9.72
C THR A 67 -15.67 18.17 -8.59
N LEU A 68 -15.04 17.56 -7.59
CA LEU A 68 -14.45 18.28 -6.46
C LEU A 68 -13.15 17.61 -6.00
N SER A 69 -12.10 18.42 -5.82
CA SER A 69 -10.84 18.00 -5.21
C SER A 69 -10.67 18.68 -3.83
N GLU A 70 -9.65 18.27 -3.09
CA GLU A 70 -9.33 18.69 -1.70
C GLU A 70 -10.19 18.02 -0.61
N ALA A 71 -9.51 17.32 0.31
CA ALA A 71 -10.16 16.47 1.30
C ALA A 71 -11.15 17.20 2.22
N ILE A 72 -10.84 18.43 2.64
CA ILE A 72 -11.73 19.23 3.50
C ILE A 72 -12.99 19.62 2.72
N ALA A 73 -12.83 20.06 1.47
CA ALA A 73 -13.96 20.47 0.63
C ALA A 73 -14.90 19.30 0.37
N ILE A 74 -14.35 18.13 0.01
CA ILE A 74 -15.14 16.91 -0.20
C ILE A 74 -15.87 16.52 1.09
N ALA A 75 -15.17 16.47 2.24
CA ALA A 75 -15.76 16.09 3.52
C ALA A 75 -16.91 17.03 3.94
N VAL A 76 -16.76 18.35 3.75
CA VAL A 76 -17.83 19.33 4.02
C VAL A 76 -18.98 19.14 3.05
N TYR A 77 -18.71 18.99 1.75
CA TYR A 77 -19.72 18.84 0.71
C TYR A 77 -20.60 17.60 0.92
N VAL A 78 -20.01 16.44 1.21
CA VAL A 78 -20.78 15.20 1.46
C VAL A 78 -21.58 15.30 2.76
N THR A 79 -21.03 15.98 3.78
CA THR A 79 -21.75 16.21 5.04
C THR A 79 -22.94 17.13 4.84
N SER A 80 -22.80 18.18 4.02
CA SER A 80 -23.85 19.18 3.78
C SER A 80 -25.01 18.66 2.94
N GLN A 81 -24.90 17.49 2.31
CA GLN A 81 -26.02 16.89 1.55
C GLN A 81 -27.21 16.56 2.44
N ASN A 82 -26.98 16.30 3.74
CA ASN A 82 -28.06 16.17 4.71
C ASN A 82 -28.30 17.54 5.37
N GLU A 83 -29.36 18.24 4.95
CA GLU A 83 -29.74 19.55 5.50
C GLU A 83 -30.05 19.51 7.01
N LYS A 84 -30.35 18.33 7.56
CA LYS A 84 -30.63 18.11 8.99
C LYS A 84 -29.39 17.68 9.77
N THR A 85 -28.21 17.64 9.12
CA THR A 85 -26.98 17.20 9.76
C THR A 85 -26.64 18.06 10.97
N THR A 86 -26.19 17.41 12.04
CA THR A 86 -25.66 18.11 13.21
C THR A 86 -24.14 18.19 13.18
N LEU A 87 -23.51 17.62 12.15
CA LEU A 87 -22.05 17.47 12.05
C LEU A 87 -21.33 18.76 11.66
N LEU A 88 -22.05 19.76 11.14
CA LEU A 88 -21.52 21.08 10.76
C LEU A 88 -21.74 22.15 11.84
N GLY A 89 -22.08 21.75 13.07
CA GLY A 89 -22.32 22.67 14.18
C GLY A 89 -23.70 23.34 14.12
N LYS A 90 -24.08 24.05 15.18
CA LYS A 90 -25.36 24.76 15.26
C LYS A 90 -25.22 26.25 14.96
N THR A 91 -24.06 26.82 15.27
CA THR A 91 -23.78 28.25 15.15
C THR A 91 -22.68 28.50 14.12
N LYS A 92 -22.56 29.76 13.67
CA LYS A 92 -21.45 30.18 12.80
C LYS A 92 -20.10 29.98 13.48
N GLN A 93 -20.05 30.15 14.80
CA GLN A 93 -18.86 29.94 15.63
C GLN A 93 -18.49 28.47 15.69
N ASP A 94 -19.47 27.56 15.80
CA ASP A 94 -19.21 26.12 15.74
C ASP A 94 -18.63 25.75 14.37
N TYR A 95 -19.26 26.20 13.29
CA TYR A 95 -18.79 25.92 11.92
C TYR A 95 -17.37 26.43 11.69
N ALA A 96 -17.05 27.67 12.11
CA ALA A 96 -15.70 28.21 12.03
C ALA A 96 -14.70 27.40 12.87
N SER A 97 -15.10 26.92 14.04
CA SER A 97 -14.27 26.06 14.89
C SER A 97 -14.04 24.69 14.27
N ILE A 98 -15.04 24.14 13.58
CA ILE A 98 -14.93 22.89 12.81
C ILE A 98 -13.90 23.06 11.69
N LEU A 99 -14.00 24.13 10.89
CA LEU A 99 -13.03 24.45 9.84
C LEU A 99 -11.62 24.65 10.40
N ARG A 100 -11.49 25.29 11.57
CA ARG A 100 -10.20 25.43 12.26
C ARG A 100 -9.56 24.08 12.54
N TRP A 101 -10.31 23.13 13.10
CA TRP A 101 -9.80 21.80 13.40
C TRP A 101 -9.50 20.98 12.14
N LEU A 102 -10.38 21.02 11.14
CA LEU A 102 -10.16 20.40 9.82
C LEU A 102 -8.83 20.88 9.21
N SER A 103 -8.61 22.19 9.21
CA SER A 103 -7.36 22.81 8.73
C SER A 103 -6.16 22.40 9.57
N PHE A 104 -6.24 22.56 10.90
CA PHE A 104 -5.16 22.24 11.83
C PHE A 104 -4.70 20.79 11.70
N VAL A 105 -5.61 19.82 11.71
CA VAL A 105 -5.20 18.41 11.62
C VAL A 105 -4.64 18.05 10.25
N ASN A 106 -5.14 18.67 9.17
CA ASN A 106 -4.68 18.40 7.82
C ASN A 106 -3.31 19.02 7.51
N ALA A 107 -3.04 20.21 8.06
CA ALA A 107 -1.83 20.99 7.78
C ALA A 107 -0.73 20.76 8.84
N GLU A 108 -1.10 20.75 10.12
CA GLU A 108 -0.13 20.74 11.23
C GLU A 108 0.07 19.34 11.83
N VAL A 109 -0.87 18.42 11.70
CA VAL A 109 -0.77 17.10 12.36
C VAL A 109 -0.38 16.02 11.37
N LEU A 110 -1.18 15.81 10.33
CA LEU A 110 -1.01 14.71 9.39
C LEU A 110 0.36 14.70 8.67
N PRO A 111 0.90 15.83 8.15
CA PRO A 111 2.16 15.78 7.41
C PRO A 111 3.34 15.31 8.27
N HIS A 112 3.40 15.71 9.54
CA HIS A 112 4.47 15.31 10.45
C HIS A 112 4.33 13.85 10.90
N PHE A 113 3.11 13.36 11.13
CA PHE A 113 2.91 11.92 11.29
C PHE A 113 3.29 11.15 10.04
N GLY A 114 2.93 11.64 8.84
CA GLY A 114 3.37 11.08 7.57
C GLY A 114 4.88 10.97 7.47
N ALA A 115 5.61 12.06 7.77
CA ALA A 115 7.07 12.07 7.79
C ALA A 115 7.68 11.14 8.85
N TRP A 116 6.94 10.80 9.91
CA TRP A 116 7.36 9.82 10.91
C TRP A 116 7.11 8.39 10.43
N TYR A 117 5.87 8.02 10.10
CA TYR A 117 5.53 6.62 9.83
C TYR A 117 5.87 6.18 8.40
N ARG A 118 5.83 7.05 7.37
CA ARG A 118 6.03 6.62 5.97
C ARG A 118 7.42 6.05 5.72
N PRO A 119 8.52 6.62 6.27
CA PRO A 119 9.84 6.00 6.16
C PRO A 119 9.94 4.66 6.89
N LEU A 120 9.26 4.51 8.03
CA LEU A 120 9.23 3.24 8.79
C LEU A 120 8.49 2.14 8.01
N LEU A 121 7.51 2.52 7.19
CA LEU A 121 6.77 1.64 6.29
C LEU A 121 7.49 1.37 4.96
N GLY A 122 8.66 1.98 4.72
CA GLY A 122 9.38 1.87 3.44
C GLY A 122 8.75 2.64 2.28
N LEU A 123 7.75 3.50 2.55
CA LEU A 123 7.06 4.29 1.51
C LEU A 123 7.88 5.51 1.09
N ASP A 124 8.73 6.01 1.99
CA ASP A 124 9.65 7.12 1.76
C ASP A 124 11.06 6.70 2.23
N GLY A 125 12.11 7.43 1.79
CA GLY A 125 13.48 7.13 2.20
C GLY A 125 13.71 7.26 3.71
N TYR A 126 14.26 6.21 4.34
CA TYR A 126 14.57 6.22 5.77
C TYR A 126 15.84 7.02 6.11
N ASN A 127 15.66 8.02 6.97
CA ASN A 127 16.74 8.72 7.65
C ASN A 127 16.36 8.91 9.12
N LYS A 128 17.15 8.31 10.02
CA LYS A 128 16.86 8.32 11.46
C LYS A 128 16.70 9.73 12.03
N LYS A 129 17.56 10.69 11.68
CA LYS A 129 17.47 12.06 12.17
C LYS A 129 16.16 12.71 11.74
N ASN A 130 15.78 12.56 10.47
CA ASN A 130 14.54 13.13 9.96
C ASN A 130 13.31 12.50 10.62
N VAL A 131 13.33 11.18 10.84
CA VAL A 131 12.27 10.45 11.55
C VAL A 131 12.16 10.91 13.01
N ASP A 132 13.29 11.07 13.70
CA ASP A 132 13.35 11.54 15.09
C ASP A 132 12.91 13.01 15.23
N GLU A 133 13.20 13.86 14.24
CA GLU A 133 12.73 15.25 14.21
C GLU A 133 11.23 15.32 13.89
N ALA A 134 10.77 14.55 12.90
CA ALA A 134 9.35 14.45 12.55
C ALA A 134 8.51 13.95 13.72
N SER A 135 8.98 12.95 14.48
CA SER A 135 8.27 12.42 15.65
C SER A 135 8.11 13.47 16.74
N LYS A 136 9.15 14.25 17.06
CA LYS A 136 9.08 15.35 18.02
C LYS A 136 8.07 16.41 17.61
N VAL A 137 8.05 16.79 16.34
CA VAL A 137 7.08 17.77 15.83
C VAL A 137 5.66 17.19 15.85
N ALA A 138 5.47 15.94 15.44
CA ALA A 138 4.18 15.26 15.47
C ALA A 138 3.62 15.17 16.90
N LEU A 139 4.45 14.77 17.88
CA LEU A 139 4.08 14.70 19.29
C LEU A 139 3.78 16.08 19.89
N LYS A 140 4.55 17.11 19.51
CA LYS A 140 4.25 18.50 19.89
C LYS A 140 2.89 18.93 19.34
N ASN A 141 2.60 18.65 18.08
CA ASN A 141 1.38 19.13 17.43
C ASN A 141 0.14 18.37 17.93
N ILE A 142 0.23 17.06 18.17
CA ILE A 142 -0.87 16.28 18.76
C ILE A 142 -1.12 16.65 20.24
N SER A 143 -0.13 17.20 20.96
CA SER A 143 -0.36 17.68 22.34
C SER A 143 -1.40 18.82 22.42
N VAL A 144 -1.62 19.54 21.31
CA VAL A 144 -2.71 20.54 21.21
C VAL A 144 -4.08 19.88 21.29
N LEU A 145 -4.23 18.71 20.66
CA LEU A 145 -5.44 17.89 20.77
C LEU A 145 -5.59 17.32 22.18
N GLU A 146 -4.51 16.80 22.79
CA GLU A 146 -4.52 16.28 24.17
C GLU A 146 -4.97 17.34 25.18
N LYS A 147 -4.36 18.52 25.12
CA LYS A 147 -4.73 19.65 25.99
C LYS A 147 -6.19 20.06 25.80
N HIS A 148 -6.67 20.11 24.55
CA HIS A 148 -8.05 20.47 24.28
C HIS A 148 -9.03 19.40 24.81
N LEU A 149 -8.77 18.13 24.53
CA LEU A 149 -9.63 17.01 24.89
C LEU A 149 -9.58 16.62 26.36
N THR A 150 -8.61 17.16 27.13
CA THR A 150 -8.60 17.05 28.59
C THR A 150 -9.81 17.79 29.19
N ALA A 151 -10.19 18.93 28.60
CA ALA A 151 -11.30 19.75 29.08
C ALA A 151 -12.61 19.56 28.29
N ASN A 152 -12.58 18.82 27.17
CA ASN A 152 -13.72 18.69 26.26
C ASN A 152 -13.92 17.25 25.80
N THR A 153 -15.17 16.81 25.68
CA THR A 153 -15.48 15.46 25.19
C THR A 153 -15.14 15.29 23.71
N TYR A 154 -15.43 16.34 22.92
CA TYR A 154 -15.28 16.41 21.46
C TYR A 154 -14.55 17.70 21.06
N LEU A 155 -14.18 17.82 19.79
CA LEU A 155 -13.41 18.97 19.29
C LEU A 155 -14.22 20.27 19.19
N VAL A 156 -15.54 20.18 18.99
CA VAL A 156 -16.42 21.35 18.89
C VAL A 156 -17.75 21.08 19.58
N GLY A 157 -18.02 21.80 20.66
CA GLY A 157 -19.23 21.65 21.46
C GLY A 157 -19.32 20.30 22.17
N GLU A 158 -20.53 19.94 22.59
CA GLU A 158 -20.80 18.74 23.41
C GLU A 158 -21.29 17.53 22.58
N ARG A 159 -20.96 17.48 21.29
CA ARG A 159 -21.32 16.36 20.42
C ARG A 159 -20.30 16.13 19.30
N ILE A 160 -20.33 14.93 18.71
CA ILE A 160 -19.52 14.61 17.54
C ILE A 160 -19.87 15.55 16.39
N THR A 161 -18.83 16.11 15.78
CA THR A 161 -18.91 16.94 14.57
C THR A 161 -18.02 16.38 13.47
N LEU A 162 -18.05 17.01 12.29
CA LEU A 162 -17.14 16.68 11.20
C LEU A 162 -15.67 16.87 11.61
N ALA A 163 -15.37 17.79 12.54
CA ALA A 163 -14.02 17.95 13.07
C ALA A 163 -13.51 16.65 13.71
N ASP A 164 -14.35 16.00 14.51
CA ASP A 164 -14.00 14.75 15.19
C ASP A 164 -13.81 13.61 14.19
N ILE A 165 -14.75 13.45 13.26
CA ILE A 165 -14.70 12.42 12.21
C ILE A 165 -13.43 12.56 11.39
N PHE A 166 -13.15 13.77 10.91
CA PHE A 166 -12.02 14.05 10.04
C PHE A 166 -10.70 13.86 10.78
N ALA A 167 -10.56 14.44 11.98
CA ALA A 167 -9.35 14.30 12.79
C ALA A 167 -9.05 12.84 13.15
N ALA A 168 -10.05 12.07 13.60
CA ALA A 168 -9.86 10.66 13.92
C ALA A 168 -9.47 9.86 12.66
N SER A 169 -10.13 10.11 11.52
CA SER A 169 -9.81 9.47 10.24
C SER A 169 -8.35 9.70 9.83
N LEU A 170 -7.84 10.92 9.98
CA LEU A 170 -6.45 11.27 9.66
C LEU A 170 -5.44 10.61 10.62
N LEU A 171 -5.83 10.36 11.87
CA LEU A 171 -4.98 9.73 12.89
C LEU A 171 -5.00 8.20 12.85
N THR A 172 -5.91 7.57 12.10
CA THR A 172 -6.01 6.09 11.99
C THR A 172 -4.67 5.43 11.72
N ARG A 173 -3.90 5.95 10.74
CA ARG A 173 -2.57 5.41 10.42
C ARG A 173 -1.59 5.59 11.56
N ALA A 174 -1.59 6.75 12.22
CA ALA A 174 -0.68 7.03 13.33
C ALA A 174 -0.91 6.05 14.50
N PHE A 175 -2.17 5.79 14.87
CA PHE A 175 -2.53 4.76 15.87
C PHE A 175 -2.20 3.33 15.44
N ALA A 176 -2.25 3.05 14.13
CA ALA A 176 -1.84 1.77 13.59
C ALA A 176 -0.33 1.61 13.41
N THR A 177 0.50 2.62 13.72
CA THR A 177 1.95 2.55 13.44
C THR A 177 2.85 3.10 14.54
N VAL A 178 2.62 4.33 15.03
CA VAL A 178 3.60 5.08 15.84
C VAL A 178 3.03 5.62 17.16
N LEU A 179 1.72 5.60 17.35
CA LEU A 179 1.06 5.95 18.61
C LEU A 179 0.77 4.67 19.40
N ASP A 180 1.83 4.17 20.00
CA ASP A 180 1.87 2.88 20.70
C ASP A 180 1.16 2.87 22.06
N LYS A 181 1.25 1.77 22.80
CA LYS A 181 0.63 1.65 24.13
C LYS A 181 1.18 2.69 25.12
N LYS A 182 2.48 3.01 25.04
CA LYS A 182 3.10 4.02 25.90
C LYS A 182 2.52 5.40 25.63
N PHE A 183 2.49 5.84 24.36
CA PHE A 183 1.86 7.10 23.99
C PHE A 183 0.42 7.16 24.51
N ARG A 184 -0.35 6.09 24.32
CA ARG A 184 -1.76 6.04 24.75
C ARG A 184 -1.94 6.16 26.26
N SER A 185 -0.99 5.64 27.05
CA SER A 185 -0.99 5.80 28.51
C SER A 185 -0.62 7.23 28.96
N GLU A 186 0.25 7.91 28.22
CA GLU A 186 0.70 9.28 28.51
C GLU A 186 -0.26 10.35 27.97
N ASN A 187 -1.11 10.01 26.99
CA ASN A 187 -2.05 10.90 26.32
C ASN A 187 -3.48 10.32 26.39
N PRO A 188 -4.06 10.20 27.60
CA PRO A 188 -5.33 9.50 27.80
C PRO A 188 -6.51 10.22 27.14
N ALA A 189 -6.50 11.55 27.02
CA ALA A 189 -7.66 12.29 26.51
C ALA A 189 -7.87 12.07 25.01
N VAL A 190 -6.80 12.18 24.21
CA VAL A 190 -6.76 11.85 22.79
C VAL A 190 -7.03 10.37 22.57
N SER A 191 -6.47 9.49 23.41
CA SER A 191 -6.67 8.04 23.27
C SER A 191 -8.12 7.64 23.55
N ARG A 192 -8.76 8.24 24.56
CA ARG A 192 -10.19 8.10 24.85
C ARG A 192 -11.01 8.61 23.68
N TRP A 193 -10.80 9.86 23.28
CA TRP A 193 -11.55 10.51 22.20
C TRP A 193 -11.46 9.69 20.92
N PHE A 194 -10.26 9.29 20.50
CA PHE A 194 -10.06 8.50 19.29
C PHE A 194 -10.85 7.19 19.34
N GLN A 195 -10.75 6.44 20.45
CA GLN A 195 -11.52 5.22 20.65
C GLN A 195 -13.04 5.48 20.63
N THR A 196 -13.52 6.59 21.18
CA THR A 196 -14.94 6.96 21.11
C THR A 196 -15.39 7.17 19.66
N ILE A 197 -14.59 7.86 18.83
CA ILE A 197 -14.96 8.18 17.45
C ILE A 197 -14.88 6.96 16.53
N VAL A 198 -13.79 6.18 16.61
CA VAL A 198 -13.60 5.03 15.70
C VAL A 198 -14.53 3.86 16.00
N ASN A 199 -15.18 3.85 17.17
CA ASN A 199 -16.19 2.86 17.53
C ASN A 199 -17.62 3.25 17.15
N GLN A 200 -17.84 4.42 16.55
CA GLN A 200 -19.17 4.80 16.05
C GLN A 200 -19.60 3.89 14.89
N PRO A 201 -20.89 3.54 14.75
CA PRO A 201 -21.35 2.60 13.72
C PRO A 201 -20.96 2.99 12.30
N TYR A 202 -21.13 4.27 11.95
CA TYR A 202 -20.76 4.81 10.63
C TYR A 202 -19.25 4.83 10.39
N PHE A 203 -18.42 4.88 11.46
CA PHE A 203 -16.97 4.78 11.33
C PHE A 203 -16.56 3.33 11.08
N LYS A 204 -17.10 2.39 11.87
CA LYS A 204 -16.87 0.94 11.68
C LYS A 204 -17.37 0.41 10.34
N ALA A 205 -18.41 1.02 9.77
CA ALA A 205 -18.88 0.70 8.43
C ALA A 205 -17.84 1.01 7.32
N VAL A 206 -16.85 1.85 7.59
CA VAL A 206 -15.76 2.21 6.66
C VAL A 206 -14.44 1.58 7.07
N VAL A 207 -14.15 1.58 8.38
CA VAL A 207 -12.94 1.01 8.98
C VAL A 207 -13.38 -0.03 10.00
N GLU A 208 -13.60 -1.25 9.53
CA GLU A 208 -14.19 -2.33 10.34
C GLU A 208 -13.40 -2.61 11.63
N ASN A 209 -12.07 -2.67 11.51
CA ASN A 209 -11.16 -3.00 12.61
C ASN A 209 -10.07 -1.92 12.76
N PRO A 210 -10.35 -0.83 13.50
CA PRO A 210 -9.34 0.18 13.81
C PRO A 210 -8.17 -0.43 14.59
N VAL A 211 -6.96 -0.35 14.04
CA VAL A 211 -5.75 -0.92 14.65
C VAL A 211 -5.12 0.09 15.61
N LEU A 212 -4.78 -0.38 16.80
CA LEU A 212 -3.99 0.35 17.79
C LEU A 212 -2.76 -0.48 18.14
N VAL A 213 -1.56 -0.06 17.73
CA VAL A 213 -0.34 -0.85 17.98
C VAL A 213 0.11 -0.79 19.43
N ASP A 214 0.70 -1.88 19.92
CA ASP A 214 1.30 -1.93 21.25
C ASP A 214 2.72 -1.35 21.29
N GLU A 215 3.46 -1.49 20.19
CA GLU A 215 4.80 -0.93 19.98
C GLU A 215 4.88 -0.15 18.67
N ILE A 216 5.73 0.87 18.63
CA ILE A 216 6.04 1.62 17.42
C ILE A 216 6.64 0.67 16.37
N ILE A 217 6.13 0.72 15.15
CA ILE A 217 6.69 -0.05 14.04
C ILE A 217 8.17 0.30 13.84
N LYS A 218 9.00 -0.73 13.65
CA LYS A 218 10.42 -0.53 13.38
C LYS A 218 10.62 -0.49 11.87
N TYR A 219 11.49 0.42 11.42
CA TYR A 219 11.98 0.33 10.06
C TYR A 219 12.76 -0.97 9.91
N THR A 220 12.23 -1.89 9.12
CA THR A 220 12.98 -3.02 8.62
C THR A 220 13.58 -2.57 7.29
N PRO A 221 14.91 -2.33 7.20
CA PRO A 221 15.52 -1.99 5.93
C PRO A 221 15.15 -3.06 4.90
N PRO A 222 14.71 -2.68 3.69
CA PRO A 222 14.90 -3.58 2.57
C PRO A 222 16.37 -3.95 2.60
N LYS A 223 16.72 -5.25 2.70
CA LYS A 223 18.12 -5.72 2.74
C LYS A 223 18.92 -4.93 1.69
N LYS A 224 19.77 -4.01 2.15
CA LYS A 224 20.72 -3.31 1.29
C LYS A 224 21.83 -4.30 0.99
N GLU A 225 22.10 -4.53 -0.28
CA GLU A 225 23.37 -5.11 -0.72
C GLU A 225 24.52 -4.38 -0.03
N GLU A 226 25.39 -5.12 0.65
CA GLU A 226 26.70 -4.61 1.03
C GLU A 226 27.46 -4.29 -0.26
N LYS A 227 27.51 -3.01 -0.64
CA LYS A 227 28.60 -2.55 -1.50
C LYS A 227 29.91 -2.67 -0.70
N PRO A 228 30.94 -3.34 -1.23
CA PRO A 228 32.23 -3.47 -0.54
C PRO A 228 32.78 -2.10 -0.14
N LYS A 229 33.24 -1.98 1.11
CA LYS A 229 34.06 -0.85 1.58
C LYS A 229 35.23 -0.66 0.61
N LYS A 230 35.26 0.46 -0.10
CA LYS A 230 36.49 0.95 -0.72
C LYS A 230 37.42 1.40 0.41
N GLU A 231 38.57 0.76 0.53
CA GLU A 231 39.73 1.29 1.25
C GLU A 231 40.10 2.67 0.66
N ALA A 232 40.54 3.57 1.52
CA ALA A 232 40.90 4.94 1.18
C ALA A 232 42.06 4.96 0.18
N ALA A 233 41.86 5.66 -0.94
CA ALA A 233 42.92 5.92 -1.92
C ALA A 233 43.83 7.06 -1.44
N PRO A 234 45.17 6.98 -1.63
CA PRO A 234 46.03 8.16 -1.69
C PRO A 234 45.78 8.94 -2.98
N ALA A 235 46.16 10.22 -2.93
CA ALA A 235 45.82 11.30 -3.86
C ALA A 235 46.09 11.05 -5.35
N ALA A 236 45.29 11.76 -6.16
CA ALA A 236 45.18 11.70 -7.61
C ALA A 236 46.43 12.14 -8.38
N ALA A 237 46.65 11.50 -9.53
CA ALA A 237 47.20 12.11 -10.74
C ALA A 237 46.47 11.54 -11.97
N ALA A 238 46.36 12.38 -13.01
CA ALA A 238 45.42 12.31 -14.12
C ALA A 238 45.58 11.12 -15.10
N GLU A 239 44.51 10.88 -15.87
CA GLU A 239 44.29 9.93 -16.98
C GLU A 239 45.47 9.81 -17.99
N PRO A 240 45.65 8.62 -18.63
CA PRO A 240 44.85 8.24 -19.81
C PRO A 240 44.34 6.78 -19.80
N LYS A 241 43.19 6.54 -20.46
CA LYS A 241 42.66 5.20 -20.81
C LYS A 241 43.69 4.39 -21.60
N PRO A 242 43.79 3.05 -21.41
CA PRO A 242 43.01 2.14 -22.26
C PRO A 242 42.55 0.81 -21.61
N GLU A 243 41.52 0.25 -22.24
CA GLU A 243 41.12 -1.18 -22.39
C GLU A 243 41.28 -2.17 -21.21
N GLY A 244 40.14 -2.79 -20.88
CA GLY A 244 40.09 -4.01 -20.07
C GLY A 244 38.83 -4.08 -19.21
N GLU A 245 37.66 -4.31 -19.81
CA GLU A 245 36.47 -4.65 -19.05
C GLU A 245 36.68 -5.98 -18.30
N GLN A 246 36.91 -5.89 -17.00
CA GLN A 246 36.80 -7.05 -16.10
C GLN A 246 35.35 -7.54 -16.11
N LYS A 247 35.15 -8.73 -16.67
CA LYS A 247 33.87 -9.44 -16.69
C LYS A 247 33.31 -9.57 -15.27
N LYS A 248 32.13 -8.99 -15.05
CA LYS A 248 31.27 -9.33 -13.90
C LYS A 248 31.02 -10.84 -13.90
N PRO A 249 30.92 -11.50 -12.73
CA PRO A 249 30.54 -12.90 -12.66
C PRO A 249 29.20 -13.09 -13.35
N LYS A 250 29.15 -14.06 -14.28
CA LYS A 250 27.99 -14.38 -15.11
C LYS A 250 26.89 -15.03 -14.27
N HIS A 251 25.63 -14.72 -14.58
CA HIS A 251 24.50 -15.35 -13.89
C HIS A 251 24.47 -16.87 -14.19
N PRO A 252 24.19 -17.77 -13.22
CA PRO A 252 24.22 -19.22 -13.43
C PRO A 252 23.39 -19.70 -14.64
N LEU A 253 22.23 -19.08 -14.85
CA LEU A 253 21.33 -19.39 -15.98
C LEU A 253 21.82 -18.91 -17.36
N GLU A 254 22.90 -18.12 -17.45
CA GLU A 254 23.51 -17.78 -18.75
C GLU A 254 24.00 -19.03 -19.50
N ALA A 255 24.39 -20.07 -18.76
CA ALA A 255 24.85 -21.34 -19.34
C ALA A 255 23.76 -22.07 -20.15
N LEU A 256 22.47 -21.73 -19.95
CA LEU A 256 21.36 -22.31 -20.69
C LEU A 256 21.18 -21.72 -22.09
N GLY A 257 22.00 -20.73 -22.48
CA GLY A 257 21.94 -20.11 -23.80
C GLY A 257 20.69 -19.27 -24.03
N LYS A 258 20.55 -18.78 -25.26
CA LYS A 258 19.42 -17.95 -25.67
C LYS A 258 18.17 -18.84 -25.88
N PRO A 259 17.04 -18.57 -25.21
CA PRO A 259 15.80 -19.30 -25.41
C PRO A 259 15.11 -18.92 -26.73
N ASP A 260 14.32 -19.83 -27.28
CA ASP A 260 13.37 -19.57 -28.35
C ASP A 260 12.13 -18.82 -27.82
N PHE A 261 11.70 -19.11 -26.58
CA PHE A 261 10.66 -18.34 -25.92
C PHE A 261 11.17 -16.95 -25.50
N ILE A 262 10.61 -15.90 -26.10
CA ILE A 262 10.99 -14.51 -25.82
C ILE A 262 10.25 -14.03 -24.56
N LEU A 263 10.93 -14.11 -23.42
CA LEU A 263 10.38 -13.69 -22.13
C LEU A 263 9.91 -12.22 -22.12
N ASP A 264 10.59 -11.33 -22.85
CA ASP A 264 10.20 -9.92 -22.93
C ASP A 264 8.86 -9.72 -23.67
N ASP A 265 8.51 -10.61 -24.60
CA ASP A 265 7.19 -10.59 -25.24
C ASP A 265 6.09 -10.99 -24.25
N LEU A 266 6.33 -12.01 -23.39
CA LEU A 266 5.41 -12.32 -22.30
C LEU A 266 5.19 -11.10 -21.40
N LYS A 267 6.28 -10.49 -20.94
CA LYS A 267 6.22 -9.33 -20.04
C LYS A 267 5.45 -8.17 -20.66
N ARG A 268 5.66 -7.92 -21.96
CA ARG A 268 4.98 -6.86 -22.72
C ARG A 268 3.49 -7.18 -22.88
N THR A 269 3.15 -8.37 -23.37
CA THR A 269 1.76 -8.79 -23.57
C THR A 269 0.99 -8.76 -22.25
N TYR A 270 1.58 -9.31 -21.19
CA TYR A 270 0.97 -9.31 -19.86
C TYR A 270 0.75 -7.91 -19.27
N SER A 271 1.61 -6.94 -19.61
CA SER A 271 1.49 -5.57 -19.08
C SER A 271 0.52 -4.70 -19.84
N ASN A 272 0.28 -5.01 -21.12
CA ASN A 272 -0.41 -4.11 -22.04
C ASN A 272 -1.79 -4.62 -22.46
N GLU A 273 -2.06 -5.91 -22.28
CA GLU A 273 -3.28 -6.58 -22.74
C GLU A 273 -4.06 -7.16 -21.55
N ASP A 274 -5.36 -7.42 -21.75
CA ASP A 274 -6.22 -8.03 -20.74
C ASP A 274 -5.73 -9.44 -20.35
N THR A 275 -5.50 -9.67 -19.05
CA THR A 275 -4.83 -10.87 -18.55
C THR A 275 -5.52 -12.17 -18.96
N ARG A 276 -6.83 -12.31 -18.65
CA ARG A 276 -7.59 -13.54 -18.94
C ARG A 276 -7.88 -13.79 -20.42
N PRO A 277 -8.41 -12.83 -21.19
CA PRO A 277 -8.80 -13.11 -22.58
C PRO A 277 -7.63 -13.03 -23.57
N VAL A 278 -6.52 -12.38 -23.24
CA VAL A 278 -5.40 -12.17 -24.18
C VAL A 278 -4.08 -12.72 -23.64
N ALA A 279 -3.59 -12.22 -22.50
CA ALA A 279 -2.22 -12.52 -22.07
C ALA A 279 -2.01 -14.00 -21.70
N LEU A 280 -2.96 -14.61 -20.98
CA LEU A 280 -2.89 -16.03 -20.58
C LEU A 280 -3.03 -16.98 -21.79
N PRO A 281 -4.01 -16.82 -22.70
CA PRO A 281 -4.05 -17.59 -23.95
C PRO A 281 -2.77 -17.44 -24.77
N TRP A 282 -2.24 -16.21 -24.89
CA TRP A 282 -0.97 -15.96 -25.57
C TRP A 282 0.18 -16.71 -24.89
N PHE A 283 0.27 -16.66 -23.56
CA PHE A 283 1.30 -17.38 -22.81
C PHE A 283 1.23 -18.88 -23.12
N TRP A 284 0.07 -19.53 -22.98
CA TRP A 284 -0.06 -20.97 -23.21
C TRP A 284 0.21 -21.39 -24.66
N GLN A 285 -0.08 -20.54 -25.64
CA GLN A 285 0.24 -20.80 -27.05
C GLN A 285 1.75 -20.74 -27.35
N ASN A 286 2.48 -19.90 -26.61
CA ASN A 286 3.90 -19.65 -26.84
C ASN A 286 4.82 -20.37 -25.86
N TYR A 287 4.30 -20.84 -24.72
CA TYR A 287 5.05 -21.45 -23.64
C TYR A 287 5.83 -22.69 -24.11
N LYS A 288 7.10 -22.77 -23.69
CA LYS A 288 8.05 -23.83 -24.03
C LYS A 288 8.46 -24.57 -22.77
N ALA A 289 7.81 -25.69 -22.48
CA ALA A 289 8.01 -26.46 -21.24
C ALA A 289 9.42 -27.05 -21.10
N GLU A 290 10.09 -27.29 -22.22
CA GLU A 290 11.49 -27.71 -22.30
C GLU A 290 12.46 -26.59 -21.89
N GLU A 291 12.10 -25.33 -22.13
CA GLU A 291 12.94 -24.18 -21.84
C GLU A 291 12.64 -23.52 -20.50
N TYR A 292 11.38 -23.54 -20.08
CA TYR A 292 10.92 -22.85 -18.89
C TYR A 292 10.05 -23.77 -18.02
N SER A 293 10.18 -23.64 -16.72
CA SER A 293 9.35 -24.34 -15.74
C SER A 293 8.49 -23.37 -14.94
N LEU A 294 7.34 -23.85 -14.47
CA LEU A 294 6.42 -23.09 -13.63
C LEU A 294 6.55 -23.56 -12.18
N TRP A 295 6.58 -22.61 -11.25
CA TRP A 295 6.77 -22.87 -9.83
C TRP A 295 5.77 -22.10 -9.01
N LYS A 296 5.02 -22.82 -8.18
CA LYS A 296 4.25 -22.25 -7.08
C LYS A 296 5.22 -21.84 -5.98
N VAL A 297 5.07 -20.61 -5.50
CA VAL A 297 5.94 -19.98 -4.49
C VAL A 297 5.09 -19.50 -3.32
N ASP A 298 5.10 -20.25 -2.23
CA ASP A 298 4.32 -19.97 -1.02
C ASP A 298 5.24 -19.50 0.11
N TYR A 299 4.87 -18.46 0.84
CA TYR A 299 5.65 -18.02 2.01
C TYR A 299 5.43 -18.96 3.19
N LYS A 300 6.51 -19.32 3.90
CA LYS A 300 6.48 -20.30 5.00
C LYS A 300 5.86 -19.76 6.29
N TYR A 301 6.12 -18.50 6.60
CA TYR A 301 5.83 -17.89 7.91
C TYR A 301 4.55 -17.05 7.88
N ASN A 302 3.47 -17.61 7.34
CA ASN A 302 2.20 -16.87 7.19
C ASN A 302 1.59 -16.45 8.54
N ASP A 303 1.88 -17.18 9.61
CA ASP A 303 1.49 -16.88 10.99
C ASP A 303 2.18 -15.63 11.57
N GLU A 304 3.32 -15.22 11.00
CA GLU A 304 4.00 -13.96 11.35
C GLU A 304 3.42 -12.74 10.64
N LEU A 305 2.58 -12.95 9.61
CA LEU A 305 2.02 -11.87 8.80
C LEU A 305 0.90 -11.14 9.56
N LYS A 306 1.13 -9.85 9.84
CA LYS A 306 0.20 -9.03 10.62
C LYS A 306 -0.65 -8.08 9.79
N LEU A 307 -0.08 -7.34 8.86
CA LEU A 307 -0.82 -6.35 8.08
C LEU A 307 -0.64 -6.68 6.61
N THR A 308 -1.72 -6.69 5.82
CA THR A 308 -1.67 -7.10 4.41
C THR A 308 -0.69 -6.25 3.60
N PHE A 309 -0.59 -4.95 3.90
CA PHE A 309 0.41 -4.10 3.25
C PHE A 309 1.86 -4.43 3.70
N MET A 310 2.07 -4.90 4.94
CA MET A 310 3.41 -5.33 5.38
C MET A 310 3.79 -6.64 4.69
N ALA A 311 2.83 -7.55 4.54
CA ALA A 311 2.99 -8.75 3.74
C ALA A 311 3.31 -8.40 2.27
N ASN A 312 2.65 -7.39 1.70
CA ASN A 312 2.94 -6.96 0.33
C ASN A 312 4.33 -6.32 0.20
N ASN A 313 4.76 -5.54 1.20
CA ASN A 313 6.13 -5.02 1.27
C ASN A 313 7.19 -6.14 1.31
N LEU A 314 6.90 -7.30 1.92
CA LEU A 314 7.80 -8.45 1.88
C LEU A 314 7.98 -8.97 0.45
N ILE A 315 6.87 -9.07 -0.32
CA ILE A 315 6.89 -9.44 -1.74
C ILE A 315 7.75 -8.44 -2.53
N GLY A 316 7.47 -7.15 -2.40
CA GLY A 316 8.23 -6.11 -3.11
C GLY A 316 9.72 -6.13 -2.77
N GLY A 317 10.06 -6.37 -1.50
CA GLY A 317 11.44 -6.57 -1.08
C GLY A 317 12.09 -7.81 -1.70
N PHE A 318 11.37 -8.92 -1.75
CA PHE A 318 11.85 -10.17 -2.33
C PHE A 318 12.09 -10.01 -3.84
N HIS A 319 11.13 -9.42 -4.56
CA HIS A 319 11.26 -9.07 -5.98
C HIS A 319 12.48 -8.19 -6.25
N ALA A 320 12.71 -7.15 -5.45
CA ALA A 320 13.89 -6.29 -5.62
C ALA A 320 15.22 -7.07 -5.49
N ARG A 321 15.25 -8.12 -4.65
CA ARG A 321 16.43 -9.00 -4.50
C ARG A 321 16.57 -10.03 -5.62
N LEU A 322 15.52 -10.25 -6.41
CA LEU A 322 15.55 -11.10 -7.61
C LEU A 322 15.98 -10.36 -8.88
N GLU A 323 16.30 -9.06 -8.81
CA GLU A 323 16.61 -8.22 -9.99
C GLU A 323 17.75 -8.78 -10.85
N ALA A 324 18.75 -9.44 -10.25
CA ALA A 324 19.83 -10.10 -10.98
C ALA A 324 19.33 -11.24 -11.91
N SER A 325 18.18 -11.82 -11.59
CA SER A 325 17.53 -12.89 -12.34
C SER A 325 16.39 -12.39 -13.22
N ARG A 326 16.21 -11.07 -13.36
CA ARG A 326 15.13 -10.46 -14.15
C ARG A 326 15.01 -10.97 -15.58
N LYS A 327 16.13 -11.29 -16.23
CA LYS A 327 16.14 -11.84 -17.60
C LYS A 327 15.70 -13.30 -17.70
N TYR A 328 15.54 -13.98 -16.57
CA TYR A 328 15.28 -15.42 -16.47
C TYR A 328 13.98 -15.75 -15.74
N LEU A 329 13.30 -14.74 -15.22
CA LEU A 329 12.12 -14.88 -14.38
C LEU A 329 11.00 -13.95 -14.88
N PHE A 330 9.78 -14.47 -14.82
CA PHE A 330 8.55 -13.71 -14.81
C PHE A 330 7.66 -14.31 -13.74
N GLY A 331 6.89 -13.53 -13.01
CA GLY A 331 5.96 -14.09 -12.04
C GLY A 331 5.04 -13.08 -11.42
N ALA A 332 4.03 -13.58 -10.74
CA ALA A 332 3.12 -12.76 -9.98
C ALA A 332 2.95 -13.37 -8.59
N GLN A 333 3.05 -12.53 -7.57
CA GLN A 333 2.92 -12.94 -6.17
C GLN A 333 1.99 -11.95 -5.47
N SER A 334 1.11 -12.46 -4.63
CA SER A 334 0.05 -11.68 -4.00
C SER A 334 -0.13 -12.06 -2.53
N VAL A 335 -0.66 -11.10 -1.80
CA VAL A 335 -1.21 -11.26 -0.46
C VAL A 335 -2.69 -11.59 -0.61
N TYR A 336 -3.12 -12.66 0.04
CA TYR A 336 -4.53 -13.04 0.16
C TYR A 336 -4.94 -13.00 1.62
N GLY A 337 -6.10 -12.43 1.93
CA GLY A 337 -6.68 -12.36 3.27
C GLY A 337 -6.89 -10.96 3.80
N THR A 338 -6.95 -10.87 5.12
CA THR A 338 -7.14 -9.61 5.85
C THR A 338 -6.02 -9.43 6.87
N ASN A 339 -5.95 -8.24 7.50
CA ASN A 339 -4.96 -8.01 8.55
C ASN A 339 -5.07 -9.10 9.64
N TYR A 340 -3.91 -9.59 10.07
CA TYR A 340 -3.68 -10.65 11.07
C TYR A 340 -4.15 -12.04 10.63
N ASN A 341 -4.61 -12.17 9.39
CA ASN A 341 -5.05 -13.42 8.81
C ASN A 341 -4.88 -13.34 7.29
N CYS A 342 -3.62 -13.38 6.85
CA CYS A 342 -3.26 -13.34 5.44
C CYS A 342 -2.13 -14.31 5.12
N VAL A 343 -2.00 -14.63 3.84
CA VAL A 343 -0.99 -15.53 3.29
C VAL A 343 -0.33 -14.87 2.07
N ILE A 344 0.93 -15.20 1.81
CA ILE A 344 1.63 -14.78 0.59
C ILE A 344 1.80 -15.99 -0.33
N ARG A 345 1.32 -15.88 -1.58
CA ARG A 345 1.41 -16.93 -2.60
C ARG A 345 1.61 -16.36 -3.98
N GLY A 346 2.24 -17.12 -4.87
CA GLY A 346 2.46 -16.70 -6.25
C GLY A 346 2.88 -17.83 -7.16
N VAL A 347 3.03 -17.49 -8.44
CA VAL A 347 3.57 -18.38 -9.47
C VAL A 347 4.64 -17.66 -10.26
N PHE A 348 5.78 -18.33 -10.42
CA PHE A 348 6.90 -17.87 -11.24
C PHE A 348 7.16 -18.82 -12.41
N LEU A 349 7.33 -18.23 -13.58
CA LEU A 349 7.94 -18.81 -14.75
C LEU A 349 9.47 -18.64 -14.64
N VAL A 350 10.20 -19.75 -14.72
CA VAL A 350 11.64 -19.81 -14.49
C VAL A 350 12.35 -20.40 -15.70
N ARG A 351 13.39 -19.73 -16.19
CA ARG A 351 14.26 -20.29 -17.24
C ARG A 351 14.99 -21.52 -16.70
N GLY A 352 14.87 -22.63 -17.42
CA GLY A 352 15.40 -23.92 -17.03
C GLY A 352 14.41 -24.74 -16.22
N GLN A 353 14.89 -25.87 -15.69
CA GLN A 353 14.05 -26.87 -15.04
C GLN A 353 14.13 -26.87 -13.50
N GLU A 354 15.02 -26.04 -12.95
CA GLU A 354 15.29 -25.91 -11.52
C GLU A 354 15.04 -24.46 -11.10
N PHE A 355 14.32 -24.25 -10.00
CA PHE A 355 14.08 -22.89 -9.50
C PHE A 355 15.35 -22.28 -8.89
N LYS A 356 16.12 -23.07 -8.14
CA LYS A 356 17.18 -22.55 -7.27
C LYS A 356 18.17 -21.61 -7.98
N PRO A 357 18.71 -21.90 -9.18
CA PRO A 357 19.64 -20.99 -9.85
C PRO A 357 19.05 -19.62 -10.23
N ALA A 358 17.72 -19.49 -10.25
CA ALA A 358 17.00 -18.23 -10.48
C ALA A 358 16.68 -17.46 -9.19
N PHE A 359 16.61 -18.14 -8.05
CA PHE A 359 16.21 -17.53 -6.77
C PHE A 359 17.38 -17.36 -5.80
N ASP A 360 18.50 -18.07 -5.99
CA ASP A 360 19.66 -18.02 -5.10
C ASP A 360 20.35 -16.64 -5.03
N VAL A 361 20.03 -15.75 -5.97
CA VAL A 361 20.42 -14.34 -5.93
C VAL A 361 19.75 -13.56 -4.78
N ALA A 362 18.60 -14.04 -4.30
CA ALA A 362 17.85 -13.43 -3.21
C ALA A 362 18.06 -14.21 -1.91
N PRO A 363 18.82 -13.70 -0.92
CA PRO A 363 19.26 -14.44 0.27
C PRO A 363 18.13 -14.86 1.23
N ASP A 364 16.88 -14.52 0.93
CA ASP A 364 15.69 -14.88 1.68
C ASP A 364 14.75 -15.82 0.91
N TRP A 365 15.19 -16.37 -0.25
CA TRP A 365 14.42 -17.35 -1.03
C TRP A 365 14.02 -18.59 -0.21
N GLU A 366 14.85 -18.98 0.77
CA GLU A 366 14.55 -20.10 1.67
C GLU A 366 13.34 -19.86 2.58
N SER A 367 12.85 -18.62 2.68
CA SER A 367 11.60 -18.28 3.39
C SER A 367 10.34 -18.70 2.61
N TYR A 368 10.52 -19.22 1.39
CA TYR A 368 9.44 -19.68 0.53
C TYR A 368 9.57 -21.19 0.25
N ASP A 369 8.43 -21.83 0.06
CA ASP A 369 8.31 -23.18 -0.49
C ASP A 369 8.10 -23.10 -2.00
N PHE A 370 8.78 -23.99 -2.71
CA PHE A 370 8.75 -24.08 -4.16
C PHE A 370 8.20 -25.43 -4.57
N VAL A 371 7.08 -25.42 -5.30
CA VAL A 371 6.47 -26.63 -5.86
C VAL A 371 6.42 -26.47 -7.38
N LYS A 372 7.04 -27.41 -8.09
CA LYS A 372 7.01 -27.41 -9.56
C LYS A 372 5.61 -27.77 -10.04
N LEU A 373 5.07 -26.95 -10.93
CA LEU A 373 3.75 -27.14 -11.54
C LEU A 373 3.90 -27.89 -12.87
N ASP A 374 2.94 -28.76 -13.16
CA ASP A 374 2.88 -29.56 -14.37
C ASP A 374 1.94 -28.89 -15.39
N PRO A 375 2.47 -28.27 -16.46
CA PRO A 375 1.65 -27.58 -17.45
C PRO A 375 0.73 -28.51 -18.26
N SER A 376 0.90 -29.84 -18.16
CA SER A 376 -0.01 -30.80 -18.79
C SER A 376 -1.29 -31.05 -17.98
N LYS A 377 -1.31 -30.68 -16.70
CA LYS A 377 -2.48 -30.82 -15.81
C LYS A 377 -3.35 -29.58 -15.86
N GLU A 378 -4.65 -29.79 -16.04
CA GLU A 378 -5.61 -28.68 -16.11
C GLU A 378 -5.67 -27.89 -14.81
N GLU A 379 -5.54 -28.57 -13.66
CA GLU A 379 -5.55 -27.95 -12.34
C GLU A 379 -4.36 -27.01 -12.12
N ASP A 380 -3.16 -27.42 -12.54
CA ASP A 380 -1.95 -26.62 -12.41
C ASP A 380 -1.96 -25.44 -13.38
N ARG A 381 -2.47 -25.63 -14.62
CA ARG A 381 -2.69 -24.52 -15.57
C ARG A 381 -3.68 -23.50 -15.01
N LYS A 382 -4.80 -23.98 -14.46
CA LYS A 382 -5.79 -23.11 -13.82
C LYS A 382 -5.18 -22.36 -12.64
N TYR A 383 -4.34 -23.01 -11.83
CA TYR A 383 -3.67 -22.36 -10.71
C TYR A 383 -2.74 -21.24 -11.18
N VAL A 384 -1.97 -21.45 -12.26
CA VAL A 384 -1.12 -20.41 -12.88
C VAL A 384 -1.98 -19.24 -13.34
N ASP A 385 -3.05 -19.52 -14.09
CA ASP A 385 -3.97 -18.51 -14.63
C ASP A 385 -4.59 -17.66 -13.51
N ASP A 386 -5.05 -18.30 -12.44
CA ASP A 386 -5.66 -17.62 -11.30
C ASP A 386 -4.64 -16.76 -10.53
N MET A 387 -3.41 -17.27 -10.34
CA MET A 387 -2.34 -16.54 -9.63
C MET A 387 -1.78 -15.37 -10.42
N TRP A 388 -1.92 -15.39 -11.75
CA TRP A 388 -1.52 -14.28 -12.62
C TRP A 388 -2.70 -13.32 -12.88
N ALA A 389 -3.96 -13.77 -12.86
CA ALA A 389 -5.11 -12.89 -13.06
C ALA A 389 -5.49 -12.04 -11.83
N TRP A 390 -5.15 -12.47 -10.61
CA TRP A 390 -5.39 -11.74 -9.34
C TRP A 390 -6.86 -11.46 -9.02
N ASP A 391 -7.78 -12.20 -9.63
CA ASP A 391 -9.22 -11.91 -9.62
C ASP A 391 -10.06 -12.99 -8.93
N VAL A 392 -9.41 -13.97 -8.30
CA VAL A 392 -10.06 -15.03 -7.51
C VAL A 392 -9.45 -15.15 -6.12
N PRO A 393 -10.23 -15.56 -5.11
CA PRO A 393 -9.70 -15.91 -3.79
C PRO A 393 -8.86 -17.20 -3.86
N VAL A 394 -8.06 -17.44 -2.82
CA VAL A 394 -7.32 -18.71 -2.65
C VAL A 394 -7.84 -19.49 -1.45
N THR A 395 -7.81 -20.81 -1.55
CA THR A 395 -8.10 -21.69 -0.42
C THR A 395 -6.80 -22.25 0.15
N VAL A 396 -6.60 -22.09 1.45
CA VAL A 396 -5.48 -22.62 2.22
C VAL A 396 -6.04 -23.35 3.43
N ASP A 397 -5.70 -24.63 3.59
CA ASP A 397 -6.16 -25.48 4.70
C ASP A 397 -7.69 -25.45 4.92
N GLY A 398 -8.45 -25.44 3.81
CA GLY A 398 -9.91 -25.40 3.82
C GLY A 398 -10.52 -24.03 4.12
N LYS A 399 -9.70 -22.99 4.27
CA LYS A 399 -10.13 -21.61 4.50
C LYS A 399 -9.90 -20.75 3.27
N GLU A 400 -10.90 -19.96 2.91
CA GLU A 400 -10.85 -19.03 1.78
C GLU A 400 -10.25 -17.68 2.20
N TYR A 401 -9.37 -17.14 1.35
CA TYR A 401 -8.68 -15.86 1.53
C TYR A 401 -8.90 -14.99 0.28
N PRO A 402 -9.61 -13.85 0.38
CA PRO A 402 -9.80 -12.94 -0.75
C PRO A 402 -8.48 -12.27 -1.15
N TRP A 403 -8.31 -11.91 -2.42
CA TRP A 403 -7.14 -11.15 -2.87
C TRP A 403 -7.09 -9.77 -2.17
N ALA A 404 -5.91 -9.35 -1.71
CA ALA A 404 -5.73 -8.10 -0.98
C ALA A 404 -4.79 -7.11 -1.69
N ASP A 405 -3.63 -7.58 -2.15
CA ASP A 405 -2.61 -6.77 -2.83
C ASP A 405 -1.57 -7.69 -3.51
N GLY A 406 -0.73 -7.18 -4.40
CA GLY A 406 0.31 -8.00 -5.03
C GLY A 406 1.29 -7.26 -5.92
N HIS A 407 2.30 -8.00 -6.40
CA HIS A 407 3.32 -7.50 -7.30
C HIS A 407 3.57 -8.48 -8.45
N VAL A 408 3.84 -7.93 -9.63
CA VAL A 408 4.38 -8.66 -10.78
C VAL A 408 5.90 -8.47 -10.78
N PHE A 409 6.64 -9.57 -10.94
CA PHE A 409 8.06 -9.56 -11.24
C PHE A 409 8.26 -9.69 -12.75
N LYS A 410 8.79 -8.62 -13.37
CA LYS A 410 9.02 -8.54 -14.81
C LYS A 410 10.25 -7.70 -15.15
#